data_AF-A0A1S8LP24-F1
#
_entry.id   AF-A0A1S8LP24-F1
#
_cell.length_a   1.000
_cell.length_b   1.000
_cell.length_c   1.000
_cell.angle_alpha   90.00
_cell.angle_beta   90.00
_cell.angle_gamma   90.00
#
_symmetry.space_group_name_H-M   'P 1'
#
loop_
_entity.id
_entity.type
_entity.pdbx_description
1 polymer ?
#
loop_
_entity_poly.entity_id
_entity_poly.type
_entity_poly.pdbx_seq_one_letter_code
_entity_poly.pdbx_strand_id
1 'polypeptide(L)'
;MVSEVYTRNASKEVRSPKNNKHNISKYIYKNIFFIVSLIVFSVLVIGIVIFLISDNGSNAKIFGKMGFEFTLLGIIMGLFIAIFGSIWYKNKVRILQDNEHIRSYSRIIKADIERTSRLFKNKRFNFIKISSVTILKNWIEAFSSISSKLTCDELQQLFDYYCQIDKLLDYEVRINKHLEVMQCSALKDYPYMKEYNELIKSFTIEVNILFKMDITSLKTKLKMLCS
;
A
#
# COMPACT_ATOMS: atom_id res chain seq x y z
N MET A 1 -44.80 5.77 -23.67
CA MET A 1 -45.61 5.18 -22.57
C MET A 1 -44.87 3.92 -22.14
N VAL A 2 -44.12 3.92 -21.04
CA VAL A 2 -44.61 3.71 -19.64
C VAL A 2 -45.39 2.39 -19.60
N SER A 3 -45.05 1.34 -18.86
CA SER A 3 -44.31 1.21 -17.61
C SER A 3 -43.75 -0.21 -17.41
N GLU A 4 -42.61 -0.30 -16.73
CA GLU A 4 -42.35 -1.13 -15.54
C GLU A 4 -43.35 -2.25 -15.24
N VAL A 5 -42.88 -3.51 -15.12
CA VAL A 5 -42.83 -4.28 -13.86
C VAL A 5 -41.81 -5.43 -14.05
N TYR A 6 -40.54 -5.17 -13.76
CA TYR A 6 -39.60 -6.24 -13.42
C TYR A 6 -39.66 -6.45 -11.91
N THR A 7 -40.37 -7.49 -11.49
CA THR A 7 -40.35 -7.95 -10.10
C THR A 7 -38.94 -8.40 -9.74
N ARG A 8 -38.34 -7.57 -8.91
CA ARG A 8 -37.07 -7.71 -8.21
C ARG A 8 -37.11 -8.98 -7.35
N ASN A 9 -36.61 -10.10 -7.86
CA ASN A 9 -36.20 -11.20 -6.99
C ASN A 9 -34.93 -10.75 -6.26
N ALA A 10 -35.14 -10.13 -5.09
CA ALA A 10 -34.11 -9.93 -4.10
C ALA A 10 -33.56 -11.31 -3.72
N SER A 11 -32.44 -11.68 -4.34
CA SER A 11 -31.60 -12.77 -3.87
C SER A 11 -31.29 -12.48 -2.40
N LYS A 12 -31.88 -13.27 -1.51
CA LYS A 12 -31.60 -13.26 -0.07
C LYS A 12 -30.09 -13.19 0.10
N GLU A 13 -29.59 -12.08 0.64
CA GLU A 13 -28.26 -12.04 1.22
C GLU A 13 -28.18 -13.18 2.22
N VAL A 14 -27.42 -14.22 1.88
CA VAL A 14 -26.94 -15.17 2.85
C VAL A 14 -25.98 -14.38 3.73
N ARG A 15 -26.52 -13.77 4.80
CA ARG A 15 -25.72 -13.24 5.89
C ARG A 15 -25.01 -14.43 6.51
N SER A 16 -23.78 -14.67 6.06
CA SER A 16 -22.87 -15.56 6.76
C SER A 16 -22.78 -15.06 8.20
N PRO A 17 -22.91 -15.94 9.21
CA PRO A 17 -22.78 -15.52 10.58
C PRO A 17 -21.36 -14.98 10.75
N LYS A 18 -21.23 -13.66 10.90
CA LYS A 18 -19.97 -12.99 11.23
C LYS A 18 -19.46 -13.64 12.51
N ASN A 19 -18.47 -14.48 12.34
CA ASN A 19 -17.92 -15.35 13.35
C ASN A 19 -17.13 -14.48 14.34
N ASN A 20 -17.79 -14.00 15.40
CA ASN A 20 -17.19 -13.18 16.47
C ASN A 20 -15.93 -13.83 17.07
N LYS A 21 -15.78 -15.17 16.97
CA LYS A 21 -14.57 -15.90 17.34
C LYS A 21 -13.32 -15.43 16.60
N HIS A 22 -13.41 -15.03 15.33
CA HIS A 22 -12.24 -14.65 14.54
C HIS A 22 -11.69 -13.26 14.91
N ASN A 23 -12.56 -12.36 15.37
CA ASN A 23 -12.15 -11.04 15.87
C ASN A 23 -11.53 -11.15 17.27
N ILE A 24 -12.09 -12.00 18.13
CA ILE A 24 -11.56 -12.24 19.48
C ILE A 24 -10.21 -12.95 19.42
N SER A 25 -10.03 -13.97 18.56
CA SER A 25 -8.75 -14.67 18.41
C SER A 25 -7.65 -13.76 17.88
N LYS A 26 -7.97 -12.86 16.95
CA LYS A 26 -7.03 -11.87 16.42
C LYS A 26 -6.65 -10.82 17.45
N TYR A 27 -7.57 -10.46 18.34
CA TYR A 27 -7.32 -9.54 19.45
C TYR A 27 -6.45 -10.19 20.53
N ILE A 28 -6.75 -11.44 20.90
CA ILE A 28 -5.97 -12.23 21.85
C ILE A 28 -4.56 -12.46 21.31
N TYR A 29 -4.39 -12.86 20.05
CA TYR A 29 -3.06 -13.07 19.45
C TYR A 29 -2.23 -11.78 19.42
N LYS A 30 -2.86 -10.65 19.12
CA LYS A 30 -2.21 -9.34 19.09
C LYS A 30 -1.76 -8.87 20.48
N ASN A 31 -2.46 -9.30 21.53
CA ASN A 31 -2.22 -8.89 22.92
C ASN A 31 -1.76 -10.05 23.82
N ILE A 32 -1.37 -11.19 23.24
CA ILE A 32 -1.17 -12.45 23.99
C ILE A 32 -0.08 -12.28 25.04
N PHE A 33 0.94 -11.50 24.72
CA PHE A 33 2.05 -11.21 25.60
C PHE A 33 1.65 -10.27 26.76
N PHE A 34 0.75 -9.31 26.53
CA PHE A 34 0.22 -8.46 27.60
C PHE A 34 -0.64 -9.26 28.57
N ILE A 35 -1.47 -10.17 28.03
CA ILE A 35 -2.29 -11.08 28.82
C ILE A 35 -1.39 -12.00 29.66
N VAL A 36 -0.35 -12.58 29.06
CA VAL A 36 0.62 -13.44 29.77
C VAL A 36 1.39 -12.65 30.84
N SER A 37 1.83 -11.43 30.55
CA SER A 37 2.52 -10.57 31.52
C SER A 37 1.62 -10.22 32.72
N LEU A 38 0.33 -9.97 32.48
CA LEU A 38 -0.65 -9.69 33.52
C LEU A 38 -0.91 -10.93 34.39
N ILE A 39 -0.97 -12.11 33.78
CA ILE A 39 -1.10 -13.39 34.49
C ILE A 39 0.15 -13.63 35.36
N VAL A 40 1.36 -13.48 34.82
CA VAL A 40 2.61 -13.67 35.59
C VAL A 40 2.68 -12.73 36.78
N PHE A 41 2.29 -11.47 36.59
CA PHE A 41 2.22 -10.49 37.68
C PHE A 41 1.22 -10.91 38.76
N SER A 42 0.02 -11.35 38.36
CA SER A 42 -1.00 -11.81 39.32
C SER A 42 -0.52 -13.04 40.13
N VAL A 43 0.18 -13.98 39.48
CA VAL A 43 0.74 -15.17 40.14
C VAL A 43 1.84 -14.80 41.13
N LEU A 44 2.72 -13.87 40.76
CA LEU A 44 3.77 -13.37 41.67
C LEU A 44 3.19 -12.68 42.90
N VAL A 45 2.17 -11.84 42.73
CA VAL A 45 1.48 -11.18 43.85
C VAL A 45 0.83 -12.20 44.77
N ILE A 46 0.11 -13.19 44.22
CA ILE A 46 -0.53 -14.26 44.99
C ILE A 46 0.52 -15.10 45.73
N GLY A 47 1.64 -15.44 45.08
CA GLY A 47 2.72 -16.22 45.68
C GLY A 47 3.36 -15.53 46.89
N ILE A 48 3.58 -14.20 46.80
CA ILE A 48 4.09 -13.40 47.93
C ILE A 48 3.07 -13.37 49.07
N VAL A 49 1.79 -13.20 48.79
CA VAL A 49 0.72 -13.22 49.80
C VAL A 49 0.66 -14.56 50.53
N ILE A 50 0.77 -15.68 49.81
CA ILE A 50 0.75 -17.03 50.41
C ILE A 50 2.01 -17.28 51.25
N PHE A 51 3.19 -16.88 50.78
CA PHE A 51 4.45 -16.99 51.52
C PHE A 51 4.37 -16.26 52.87
N LEU A 52 3.73 -15.09 52.91
CA LEU A 52 3.54 -14.29 54.12
C LEU A 52 2.61 -14.94 55.16
N ILE A 53 1.56 -15.64 54.71
CA ILE A 53 0.66 -16.37 55.62
C ILE A 53 1.40 -17.53 56.30
N SER A 54 2.44 -18.07 55.66
CA SER A 54 3.21 -19.21 56.16
C SER A 54 4.31 -18.84 57.15
N ASP A 55 4.76 -17.58 57.21
CA ASP A 55 5.92 -17.15 58.01
C ASP A 55 5.46 -16.45 59.30
N ASN A 56 5.44 -17.18 60.43
CA ASN A 56 5.02 -16.71 61.76
C ASN A 56 6.07 -15.82 62.47
N GLY A 57 6.71 -14.89 61.76
CA GLY A 57 7.69 -13.94 62.31
C GLY A 57 7.07 -12.66 62.89
N SER A 58 7.83 -11.90 63.70
CA SER A 58 7.31 -10.70 64.36
C SER A 58 6.85 -9.60 63.39
N ASN A 59 5.56 -9.22 63.50
CA ASN A 59 4.80 -8.38 62.57
C ASN A 59 5.50 -7.08 62.10
N ALA A 60 6.34 -6.44 62.92
CA ALA A 60 6.93 -5.13 62.61
C ALA A 60 8.11 -5.16 61.63
N LYS A 61 8.98 -6.18 61.69
CA LYS A 61 10.11 -6.32 60.74
C LYS A 61 9.64 -6.79 59.36
N ILE A 62 8.54 -7.54 59.32
CA ILE A 62 7.95 -8.06 58.09
C ILE A 62 7.35 -6.90 57.28
N PHE A 63 6.64 -5.96 57.92
CA PHE A 63 5.98 -4.83 57.23
C PHE A 63 6.95 -3.89 56.49
N GLY A 64 8.10 -3.56 57.09
CA GLY A 64 9.10 -2.69 56.46
C GLY A 64 9.79 -3.34 55.25
N LYS A 65 10.10 -4.63 55.34
CA LYS A 65 10.70 -5.40 54.25
C LYS A 65 9.70 -5.65 53.11
N MET A 66 8.43 -5.90 53.45
CA MET A 66 7.31 -5.99 52.51
C MET A 66 7.13 -4.71 51.68
N GLY A 67 7.06 -3.55 52.34
CA GLY A 67 6.87 -2.27 51.63
C GLY A 67 7.97 -1.99 50.61
N PHE A 68 9.21 -2.37 50.92
CA PHE A 68 10.35 -2.23 50.02
C PHE A 68 10.29 -3.20 48.83
N GLU A 69 9.97 -4.48 49.04
CA GLU A 69 9.87 -5.47 47.96
C GLU A 69 8.71 -5.17 46.99
N PHE A 70 7.55 -4.74 47.52
CA PHE A 70 6.40 -4.34 46.69
C PHE A 70 6.64 -3.04 45.92
N THR A 71 7.32 -2.05 46.51
CA THR A 71 7.68 -0.82 45.78
C THR A 71 8.67 -1.12 44.67
N LEU A 72 9.66 -1.98 44.92
CA LEU A 72 10.65 -2.37 43.91
C LEU A 72 10.00 -3.17 42.76
N LEU A 73 9.08 -4.10 43.05
CA LEU A 73 8.27 -4.78 42.05
C LEU A 73 7.37 -3.82 41.25
N GLY A 74 6.74 -2.86 41.93
CA GLY A 74 5.90 -1.83 41.29
C GLY A 74 6.70 -0.95 40.33
N ILE A 75 7.92 -0.57 40.69
CA ILE A 75 8.83 0.21 39.83
C ILE A 75 9.24 -0.61 38.60
N ILE A 76 9.64 -1.88 38.79
CA ILE A 76 10.02 -2.76 37.66
C ILE A 76 8.84 -2.98 36.71
N MET A 77 7.65 -3.22 37.25
CA MET A 77 6.43 -3.40 36.46
C MET A 77 6.04 -2.11 35.72
N GLY A 78 6.13 -0.96 36.38
CA GLY A 78 5.88 0.35 35.77
C GLY A 78 6.84 0.64 34.61
N LEU A 79 8.13 0.37 34.78
CA LEU A 79 9.13 0.49 33.72
C LEU A 79 8.84 -0.44 32.55
N PHE A 80 8.47 -1.69 32.84
CA PHE A 80 8.12 -2.67 31.81
C PHE A 80 6.91 -2.23 30.98
N ILE A 81 5.83 -1.78 31.64
CA ILE A 81 4.63 -1.28 30.97
C ILE A 81 4.94 -0.03 30.14
N ALA A 82 5.76 0.90 30.66
CA ALA A 82 6.13 2.13 29.95
C ALA A 82 6.94 1.84 28.67
N ILE A 83 7.96 0.98 28.76
CA ILE A 83 8.79 0.57 27.61
C ILE A 83 7.92 -0.13 26.57
N PHE A 84 7.07 -1.07 27.00
CA PHE A 84 6.21 -1.81 26.10
C PHE A 84 5.13 -0.93 25.45
N GLY A 85 4.51 -0.04 26.23
CA GLY A 85 3.54 0.93 25.73
C GLY A 85 4.13 1.82 24.65
N SER A 86 5.38 2.27 24.85
CA SER A 86 6.14 3.03 23.85
C SER A 86 6.38 2.24 22.56
N ILE A 87 6.84 0.98 22.67
CA ILE A 87 7.07 0.10 21.51
C ILE A 87 5.77 -0.17 20.75
N TRP A 88 4.68 -0.50 21.46
CA TRP A 88 3.38 -0.77 20.86
C TRP A 88 2.82 0.47 20.17
N TYR A 89 2.90 1.64 20.82
CA TYR A 89 2.44 2.90 20.26
C TYR A 89 3.24 3.26 19.00
N LYS A 90 4.57 3.15 19.04
CA LYS A 90 5.45 3.40 17.89
C LYS A 90 5.13 2.47 16.73
N ASN A 91 4.93 1.18 16.98
CA ASN A 91 4.51 0.23 15.95
C ASN A 91 3.12 0.57 15.38
N LYS A 92 2.18 0.97 16.23
CA LYS A 92 0.82 1.33 15.78
C LYS A 92 0.82 2.59 14.92
N VAL A 93 1.57 3.62 15.30
CA VAL A 93 1.74 4.85 14.51
C VAL A 93 2.43 4.53 13.18
N ARG A 94 3.50 3.72 13.18
CA ARG A 94 4.18 3.29 11.95
C ARG A 94 3.22 2.60 10.98
N ILE A 95 2.41 1.65 11.45
CA ILE A 95 1.44 0.95 10.61
C ILE A 95 0.41 1.93 10.01
N LEU A 96 -0.05 2.91 10.78
CA LEU A 96 -0.98 3.93 10.29
C LEU A 96 -0.34 4.78 9.20
N GLN A 97 0.88 5.26 9.44
CA GLN A 97 1.65 6.06 8.50
C GLN A 97 1.94 5.27 7.20
N ASP A 98 2.40 4.02 7.32
CA ASP A 98 2.64 3.14 6.16
C ASP A 98 1.37 2.93 5.32
N ASN A 99 0.23 2.70 5.97
CA ASN A 99 -1.05 2.56 5.26
C ASN A 99 -1.46 3.85 4.54
N GLU A 100 -1.20 5.02 5.12
CA GLU A 100 -1.46 6.31 4.49
C GLU A 100 -0.55 6.54 3.28
N HIS A 101 0.75 6.22 3.40
CA HIS A 101 1.69 6.26 2.28
C HIS A 101 1.25 5.32 1.15
N ILE A 102 0.91 4.07 1.46
CA ILE A 102 0.40 3.10 0.49
C ILE A 102 -0.84 3.64 -0.24
N ARG A 103 -1.78 4.22 0.51
CA ARG A 103 -3.02 4.80 -0.04
C ARG A 103 -2.70 5.98 -0.97
N SER A 104 -1.80 6.86 -0.56
CA SER A 104 -1.36 8.01 -1.35
C SER A 104 -0.71 7.57 -2.67
N TYR A 105 0.29 6.69 -2.60
CA TYR A 105 0.98 6.17 -3.79
C TYR A 105 0.05 5.38 -4.71
N SER A 106 -0.89 4.60 -4.16
CA SER A 106 -1.90 3.90 -4.95
C SER A 106 -2.79 4.87 -5.75
N ARG A 107 -3.16 6.02 -5.16
CA ARG A 107 -3.93 7.06 -5.86
C ARG A 107 -3.12 7.71 -6.97
N ILE A 108 -1.84 7.99 -6.72
CA ILE A 108 -0.94 8.58 -7.71
C ILE A 108 -0.78 7.63 -8.90
N ILE A 109 -0.42 6.37 -8.66
CA ILE A 109 -0.26 5.36 -9.73
C ILE A 109 -1.56 5.18 -10.51
N LYS A 110 -2.70 5.08 -9.82
CA LYS A 110 -4.01 4.96 -10.48
C LYS A 110 -4.28 6.16 -11.39
N ALA A 111 -4.07 7.37 -10.90
CA ALA A 111 -4.29 8.59 -11.67
C ALA A 111 -3.34 8.68 -12.87
N ASP A 112 -2.10 8.22 -12.70
CA ASP A 112 -1.09 8.18 -13.74
C ASP A 112 -1.43 7.18 -14.86
N ILE A 113 -1.84 5.96 -14.50
CA ILE A 113 -2.37 4.94 -15.44
C ILE A 113 -3.58 5.48 -16.21
N GLU A 114 -4.48 6.19 -15.53
CA GLU A 114 -5.66 6.76 -16.17
C GLU A 114 -5.30 7.91 -17.12
N ARG A 115 -4.38 8.79 -16.72
CA ARG A 115 -3.88 9.91 -17.55
C ARG A 115 -3.20 9.40 -18.81
N THR A 116 -2.24 8.48 -18.67
CA THR A 116 -1.51 7.85 -19.77
C THR A 116 -2.47 7.11 -20.71
N SER A 117 -3.41 6.33 -20.16
CA SER A 117 -4.43 5.66 -20.96
C SER A 117 -5.30 6.62 -21.78
N ARG A 118 -5.61 7.83 -21.27
CA ARG A 118 -6.36 8.85 -22.01
C ARG A 118 -5.53 9.51 -23.10
N LEU A 119 -4.27 9.84 -22.81
CA LEU A 119 -3.35 10.46 -23.77
C LEU A 119 -3.14 9.56 -24.99
N PHE A 120 -2.84 8.29 -24.76
CA PHE A 120 -2.58 7.36 -25.86
C PHE A 120 -3.85 6.84 -26.54
N LYS A 121 -5.05 7.18 -26.03
CA LYS A 121 -6.32 6.70 -26.59
C LYS A 121 -6.51 7.12 -28.04
N ASN A 122 -6.03 8.30 -28.41
CA ASN A 122 -6.07 8.77 -29.78
C ASN A 122 -4.83 8.29 -30.53
N LYS A 123 -4.97 7.19 -31.28
CA LYS A 123 -3.86 6.50 -31.95
C LYS A 123 -3.25 7.25 -33.15
N ARG A 124 -3.79 8.42 -33.51
CA ARG A 124 -3.34 9.19 -34.68
C ARG A 124 -2.30 10.23 -34.26
N PHE A 125 -1.03 9.82 -34.24
CA PHE A 125 0.11 10.69 -33.95
C PHE A 125 0.81 11.07 -35.23
N ASN A 126 0.26 12.03 -35.97
CA ASN A 126 0.90 12.54 -37.19
C ASN A 126 1.11 14.05 -37.04
N PHE A 127 2.37 14.49 -37.14
CA PHE A 127 2.76 15.90 -37.27
C PHE A 127 2.24 16.83 -36.15
N ILE A 128 2.02 16.29 -34.96
CA ILE A 128 1.63 17.04 -33.76
C ILE A 128 2.67 16.68 -32.69
N LYS A 129 3.20 17.69 -32.01
CA LYS A 129 4.09 17.49 -30.85
C LYS A 129 3.40 16.56 -29.86
N ILE A 130 4.04 15.45 -29.54
CA ILE A 130 3.51 14.55 -28.52
C ILE A 130 3.65 15.29 -27.18
N SER A 131 2.54 15.46 -26.47
CA SER A 131 2.50 16.20 -25.21
C SER A 131 3.25 15.44 -24.13
N SER A 132 4.17 16.12 -23.44
CA SER A 132 4.98 15.52 -22.39
C SER A 132 4.12 14.85 -21.33
N VAL A 133 4.25 13.55 -21.24
CA VAL A 133 3.59 12.79 -20.19
C VAL A 133 4.31 13.10 -18.87
N THR A 134 3.61 13.73 -17.94
CA THR A 134 4.08 13.81 -16.54
C THR A 134 3.88 12.45 -15.89
N ILE A 135 4.79 11.53 -16.20
CA ILE A 135 4.91 10.23 -15.54
C ILE A 135 5.53 10.43 -14.18
N LEU A 136 5.14 9.55 -13.25
CA LEU A 136 5.76 9.49 -11.94
C LEU A 136 7.29 9.28 -12.07
N LYS A 137 8.06 10.36 -11.86
CA LYS A 137 9.52 10.39 -12.03
C LYS A 137 10.24 9.32 -11.20
N ASN A 138 9.72 9.00 -10.02
CA ASN A 138 10.20 7.92 -9.14
C ASN A 138 9.16 6.80 -9.00
N TRP A 139 8.71 6.20 -10.11
CA TRP A 139 7.76 5.08 -10.04
C TRP A 139 8.29 3.90 -9.22
N ILE A 140 9.62 3.74 -9.13
CA ILE A 140 10.31 2.75 -8.28
C ILE A 140 10.04 2.99 -6.78
N GLU A 141 9.96 4.24 -6.34
CA GLU A 141 9.68 4.59 -4.94
C GLU A 141 8.21 4.34 -4.58
N ALA A 142 7.31 4.62 -5.51
CA ALA A 142 5.91 4.24 -5.33
C ALA A 142 5.73 2.72 -5.37
N PHE A 143 6.46 2.03 -6.25
CA PHE A 143 6.53 0.57 -6.31
C PHE A 143 7.00 -0.03 -4.99
N SER A 144 8.12 0.44 -4.44
CA SER A 144 8.65 -0.08 -3.17
C SER A 144 7.64 0.10 -2.05
N SER A 145 6.96 1.25 -2.01
CA SER A 145 5.94 1.59 -1.02
C SER A 145 4.72 0.67 -1.08
N ILE A 146 4.22 0.32 -2.27
CA ILE A 146 3.01 -0.50 -2.42
C ILE A 146 3.30 -1.99 -2.58
N SER A 147 4.55 -2.38 -2.80
CA SER A 147 4.94 -3.74 -3.17
C SER A 147 4.44 -4.80 -2.20
N SER A 148 4.49 -4.50 -0.89
CA SER A 148 4.02 -5.37 0.20
C SER A 148 2.52 -5.71 0.15
N LYS A 149 1.74 -4.98 -0.66
CA LYS A 149 0.29 -5.17 -0.80
C LYS A 149 -0.12 -5.80 -2.13
N LEU A 150 0.82 -5.94 -3.06
CA LEU A 150 0.58 -6.53 -4.36
C LEU A 150 1.04 -8.00 -4.38
N THR A 151 0.35 -8.80 -5.17
CA THR A 151 0.78 -10.15 -5.53
C THR A 151 1.89 -10.11 -6.58
N CYS A 152 2.60 -11.23 -6.78
CA CYS A 152 3.65 -11.32 -7.81
C CYS A 152 3.12 -10.93 -9.21
N ASP A 153 1.92 -11.40 -9.56
CA ASP A 153 1.29 -11.09 -10.85
C ASP A 153 0.94 -9.60 -10.98
N GLU A 154 0.39 -8.98 -9.92
CA GLU A 154 0.09 -7.55 -9.90
C GLU A 154 1.37 -6.69 -9.99
N LEU A 155 2.47 -7.15 -9.38
CA LEU A 155 3.78 -6.50 -9.48
C LEU A 155 4.34 -6.59 -10.90
N GLN A 156 4.23 -7.76 -11.53
CA GLN A 156 4.64 -7.95 -12.92
C GLN A 156 3.84 -7.04 -13.86
N GLN A 157 2.52 -6.97 -13.69
CA GLN A 157 1.66 -6.06 -14.46
C GLN A 157 2.07 -4.60 -14.32
N LEU A 158 2.41 -4.17 -13.10
CA LEU A 158 2.85 -2.81 -12.81
C LEU A 158 4.22 -2.53 -13.47
N PHE A 159 5.15 -3.48 -13.36
CA PHE A 159 6.48 -3.36 -13.95
C PHE A 159 6.41 -3.31 -15.48
N ASP A 160 5.70 -4.25 -16.10
CA ASP A 160 5.54 -4.30 -17.55
C ASP A 160 4.90 -3.00 -18.06
N TYR A 161 3.89 -2.49 -17.35
CA TYR A 161 3.22 -1.24 -17.71
C TYR A 161 4.20 -0.06 -17.74
N TYR A 162 4.96 0.14 -16.65
CA TYR A 162 5.89 1.26 -16.56
C TYR A 162 7.11 1.10 -17.48
N CYS A 163 7.56 -0.13 -17.75
CA CYS A 163 8.59 -0.40 -18.76
C CYS A 163 8.09 -0.02 -20.17
N GLN A 164 6.84 -0.34 -20.49
CA GLN A 164 6.23 0.01 -21.77
C GLN A 164 6.09 1.54 -21.92
N ILE A 165 5.73 2.22 -20.84
CA ILE A 165 5.66 3.68 -20.78
C ILE A 165 7.04 4.33 -20.98
N ASP A 166 8.09 3.77 -20.40
CA ASP A 166 9.47 4.27 -20.54
C ASP A 166 9.95 4.19 -22.00
N LYS A 167 9.66 3.08 -22.69
CA LYS A 167 9.91 2.97 -24.14
C LYS A 167 9.16 4.03 -24.94
N LEU A 168 7.90 4.28 -24.61
CA LEU A 168 7.09 5.29 -25.30
C LEU A 168 7.63 6.71 -25.10
N LEU A 169 8.18 7.02 -23.91
CA LEU A 169 8.85 8.28 -23.64
C LEU A 169 10.11 8.47 -24.49
N ASP A 170 10.93 7.43 -24.65
CA ASP A 170 12.12 7.50 -25.49
C ASP A 170 11.75 7.77 -26.96
N TYR A 171 10.73 7.09 -27.47
CA TYR A 171 10.19 7.38 -28.80
C TYR A 171 9.64 8.81 -28.90
N GLU A 172 8.91 9.29 -27.90
CA GLU A 172 8.39 10.67 -27.84
C GLU A 172 9.54 11.69 -27.99
N VAL A 173 10.62 11.54 -27.22
CA VAL A 173 11.77 12.46 -27.27
C VAL A 173 12.40 12.49 -28.66
N ARG A 174 12.61 11.31 -29.26
CA ARG A 174 13.20 11.19 -30.61
C ARG A 174 12.29 11.80 -31.68
N ILE A 175 10.98 11.51 -31.62
CA ILE A 175 9.98 12.08 -32.54
C ILE A 175 9.92 13.60 -32.40
N ASN A 176 9.85 14.12 -31.18
CA ASN A 176 9.80 15.55 -30.91
C ASN A 176 11.06 16.27 -31.41
N LYS A 177 12.25 15.66 -31.29
CA LYS A 177 13.49 16.19 -31.86
C LYS A 177 13.42 16.31 -33.38
N HIS A 178 12.88 15.30 -34.08
CA HIS A 178 12.69 15.38 -35.53
C HIS A 178 11.67 16.47 -35.91
N LEU A 179 10.57 16.60 -35.15
CA LEU A 179 9.57 17.65 -35.37
C LEU A 179 10.17 19.06 -35.20
N GLU A 180 11.04 19.27 -34.21
CA GLU A 180 11.73 20.55 -34.00
C GLU A 180 12.64 20.92 -35.18
N VAL A 181 13.36 19.95 -35.76
CA VAL A 181 14.18 20.20 -36.95
C VAL A 181 13.31 20.47 -38.19
N MET A 182 12.18 19.76 -38.33
CA MET A 182 11.22 19.99 -39.40
C MET A 182 10.56 21.37 -39.32
N GLN A 183 10.39 21.95 -38.12
CA GLN A 183 9.85 23.32 -37.99
C GLN A 183 10.75 24.38 -38.62
N CYS A 184 12.05 24.10 -38.73
CA CYS A 184 13.05 25.03 -39.27
C CYS A 184 13.31 24.87 -40.78
N SER A 185 12.62 23.95 -41.46
CA SER A 185 12.88 23.61 -42.86
C SER A 185 11.60 23.22 -43.62
N ALA A 186 11.59 23.30 -44.95
CA ALA A 186 10.46 22.78 -45.72
C ALA A 186 10.46 21.24 -45.66
N LEU A 187 9.30 20.61 -45.48
CA LEU A 187 9.19 19.14 -45.32
C LEU A 187 9.90 18.35 -46.43
N LYS A 188 9.87 18.87 -47.67
CA LYS A 188 10.49 18.24 -48.85
C LYS A 188 12.01 18.17 -48.77
N ASP A 189 12.63 19.05 -47.99
CA ASP A 189 14.08 19.19 -47.87
C ASP A 189 14.62 18.46 -46.62
N TYR A 190 13.76 17.78 -45.86
CA TYR A 190 14.14 17.07 -44.65
C TYR A 190 14.75 15.69 -44.98
N PRO A 191 16.06 15.46 -44.73
CA PRO A 191 16.77 14.29 -45.22
C PRO A 191 16.42 12.99 -44.47
N TYR A 192 15.85 13.09 -43.26
CA TYR A 192 15.55 11.93 -42.40
C TYR A 192 14.06 11.55 -42.38
N MET A 193 13.29 11.88 -43.44
CA MET A 193 11.85 11.56 -43.49
C MET A 193 11.56 10.05 -43.34
N LYS A 194 12.44 9.19 -43.87
CA LYS A 194 12.30 7.74 -43.73
C LYS A 194 12.41 7.29 -42.28
N GLU A 195 13.43 7.75 -41.56
CA GLU A 195 13.67 7.46 -40.14
C GLU A 195 12.50 7.94 -39.28
N TYR A 196 12.02 9.17 -39.50
CA TYR A 196 10.86 9.71 -38.81
C TYR A 196 9.61 8.82 -39.00
N ASN A 197 9.33 8.39 -40.23
CA ASN A 197 8.18 7.52 -40.51
C ASN A 197 8.31 6.14 -39.85
N GLU A 198 9.53 5.60 -39.76
CA GLU A 198 9.80 4.35 -39.04
C GLU A 198 9.59 4.52 -37.52
N LEU A 199 10.05 5.64 -36.94
CA LEU A 199 9.82 5.95 -35.53
C LEU A 199 8.33 6.08 -35.19
N ILE A 200 7.55 6.77 -36.03
CA ILE A 200 6.09 6.89 -35.84
C ILE A 200 5.39 5.53 -35.92
N LYS A 201 5.81 4.66 -36.86
CA LYS A 201 5.30 3.28 -36.95
C LYS A 201 5.62 2.48 -35.70
N SER A 202 6.87 2.50 -35.23
CA SER A 202 7.29 1.82 -34.01
C SER A 202 6.54 2.33 -32.79
N PHE A 203 6.44 3.65 -32.64
CA PHE A 203 5.65 4.27 -31.58
C PHE A 203 4.18 3.80 -31.59
N THR A 204 3.56 3.75 -32.78
CA THR A 204 2.18 3.26 -32.93
C THR A 204 2.04 1.78 -32.54
N ILE A 205 3.03 0.95 -32.84
CA ILE A 205 3.07 -0.47 -32.42
C ILE A 205 3.15 -0.56 -30.90
N GLU A 206 4.05 0.19 -30.28
CA GLU A 206 4.24 0.18 -28.82
C GLU A 206 3.01 0.72 -28.07
N VAL A 207 2.33 1.72 -28.62
CA VAL A 207 1.04 2.18 -28.09
C VAL A 207 0.00 1.05 -28.15
N ASN A 208 -0.05 0.30 -29.25
CA ASN A 208 -0.96 -0.84 -29.37
C ASN A 208 -0.64 -1.96 -28.38
N ILE A 209 0.65 -2.19 -28.08
CA ILE A 209 1.08 -3.14 -27.06
C ILE A 209 0.56 -2.68 -25.69
N LEU A 210 0.78 -1.41 -25.32
CA LEU A 210 0.30 -0.84 -24.05
C LEU A 210 -1.20 -1.07 -23.81
N PHE A 211 -2.04 -0.88 -24.84
CA PHE A 211 -3.48 -1.10 -24.73
C PHE A 211 -3.92 -2.56 -24.68
N LYS A 212 -3.07 -3.50 -25.10
CA LYS A 212 -3.34 -4.94 -25.02
C LYS A 212 -2.91 -5.56 -23.70
N MET A 213 -2.14 -4.86 -22.88
CA MET A 213 -1.68 -5.36 -21.58
C MET A 213 -2.85 -5.57 -20.63
N ASP A 214 -2.94 -6.77 -20.04
CA ASP A 214 -3.93 -7.04 -19.01
C ASP A 214 -3.48 -6.45 -17.67
N ILE A 215 -4.02 -5.27 -17.37
CA ILE A 215 -3.82 -4.55 -16.10
C ILE A 215 -5.10 -4.52 -15.27
N THR A 216 -6.06 -5.42 -15.54
CA THR A 216 -7.38 -5.41 -14.87
C THR A 216 -7.27 -5.74 -13.38
N SER A 217 -6.46 -6.76 -13.04
CA SER A 217 -6.17 -7.15 -11.66
C SER A 217 -5.52 -6.01 -10.89
N LEU A 218 -4.44 -5.45 -11.43
CA LEU A 218 -3.75 -4.28 -10.86
C LEU A 218 -4.68 -3.08 -10.65
N LYS A 219 -5.50 -2.70 -11.66
CA LYS A 219 -6.46 -1.59 -11.53
C LYS A 219 -7.47 -1.83 -10.41
N THR A 220 -7.94 -3.07 -10.29
CA THR A 220 -8.90 -3.46 -9.26
C THR A 220 -8.26 -3.39 -7.88
N LYS A 221 -7.03 -3.88 -7.74
CA LYS A 221 -6.25 -3.80 -6.50
C LYS A 221 -5.94 -2.38 -6.07
N LEU A 222 -5.47 -1.54 -6.99
CA LEU A 222 -5.21 -0.13 -6.74
C LEU A 222 -6.47 0.59 -6.27
N LYS A 223 -7.64 0.26 -6.83
CA LYS A 223 -8.93 0.82 -6.38
C LYS A 223 -9.24 0.44 -4.93
N MET A 224 -8.96 -0.81 -4.51
CA MET A 224 -9.13 -1.25 -3.12
C MET A 224 -8.11 -0.61 -2.17
N LEU A 225 -6.87 -0.38 -2.62
CA LEU A 225 -5.86 0.30 -1.79
C LEU A 225 -6.13 1.80 -1.63
N CYS A 226 -6.93 2.39 -2.53
CA CYS A 226 -7.36 3.78 -2.45
C CYS A 226 -8.49 4.02 -1.44
N SER A 227 -9.35 3.01 -1.20
CA SER A 227 -10.49 3.08 -0.29
C SER A 227 -10.04 2.99 1.16
#